data_AF-A0A7S4BYB3-F1
#
_entry.id   AF-A0A7S4BYB3-F1
#
_cell.length_a   1.000
_cell.length_b   1.000
_cell.length_c   1.000
_cell.angle_alpha   90.00
_cell.angle_beta   90.00
_cell.angle_gamma   90.00
#
_symmetry.space_group_name_H-M   'P 1'
#
loop_
_entity.id
_entity.type
_entity.pdbx_description
1 polymer ?
#
loop_
_entity_poly.entity_id
_entity_poly.type
_entity_poly.pdbx_seq_one_letter_code
_entity_poly.pdbx_strand_id
1 'polypeptide(L)'
;RQDRLSFQMLDGHAVGLRPEMGIFIGLQLSGAGRQPLPDNLSQLFRGIAMARPDRQLIVKVKLAAYGYRQATLLARKLDALYSLAEAAFDESNRYDFGLRNVSAVLSTARAARRTWPHMEEEALMMRTL
;
A
#
# COMPACT_ATOMS: atom_id res chain seq x y z
N ARG A 1 30.94 15.88 25.97
CA ARG A 1 29.89 16.22 26.95
C ARG A 1 28.57 15.71 26.36
N GLN A 2 28.21 14.46 26.67
CA GLN A 2 26.98 13.83 26.18
C GLN A 2 25.88 14.18 27.17
N ASP A 3 25.18 15.29 26.93
CA ASP A 3 23.90 15.52 27.61
C ASP A 3 22.93 14.46 27.06
N ARG A 4 22.77 13.35 27.79
CA ARG A 4 21.74 12.35 27.49
C ARG A 4 20.41 13.06 27.69
N LEU A 5 19.83 13.54 26.59
CA LEU A 5 18.47 14.05 26.57
C LEU A 5 17.56 13.00 27.22
N SER A 6 16.92 13.34 28.33
CA SER A 6 15.98 12.48 29.05
C SER A 6 14.58 13.03 28.88
N PHE A 7 13.64 12.19 28.45
CA PHE A 7 12.23 12.53 28.38
C PHE A 7 11.54 12.08 29.67
N GLN A 8 10.75 12.97 30.28
CA GLN A 8 9.96 12.65 31.45
C GLN A 8 8.58 12.16 31.00
N MET A 9 8.26 10.93 31.34
CA MET A 9 6.94 10.35 31.09
C MET A 9 5.90 10.94 32.07
N LEU A 10 4.63 10.83 31.69
CA LEU A 10 3.49 11.31 32.50
C LEU A 10 3.39 10.64 33.88
N ASP A 11 3.92 9.43 34.02
CA ASP A 11 4.02 8.69 35.28
C ASP A 11 5.23 9.08 36.14
N GLY A 12 6.02 10.07 35.70
CA GLY A 12 7.19 10.60 36.41
C GLY A 12 8.50 9.87 36.10
N HIS A 13 8.50 8.78 35.32
CA HIS A 13 9.71 8.08 34.96
C HIS A 13 10.53 8.83 33.90
N ALA A 14 11.84 8.92 34.11
CA ALA A 14 12.77 9.50 33.14
C ALA A 14 13.31 8.42 32.19
N VAL A 15 13.11 8.61 30.89
CA VAL A 15 13.57 7.70 29.84
C VAL A 15 14.66 8.39 29.03
N GLY A 16 15.80 7.71 28.85
CA GLY A 16 16.87 8.23 27.99
C GLY A 16 16.45 8.21 26.52
N LEU A 17 16.61 9.33 25.83
CA LEU A 17 16.29 9.47 24.41
C LEU A 17 17.40 8.87 23.54
N ARG A 18 16.98 8.13 22.51
CA ARG A 18 17.86 7.57 21.48
C ARG A 18 17.71 8.38 20.19
N PRO A 19 18.79 8.88 19.57
CA PRO A 19 18.73 9.63 18.32
C PRO A 19 18.08 8.86 17.15
N GLU A 20 18.08 7.53 17.20
CA GLU A 20 17.52 6.66 16.17
C GLU A 20 15.98 6.55 16.25
N MET A 21 15.35 7.13 17.28
CA MET A 21 13.90 7.10 17.46
C MET A 21 13.20 8.10 16.55
N GLY A 22 12.18 7.64 15.81
CA GLY A 22 11.31 8.48 15.00
C GLY A 22 9.83 8.19 15.29
N ILE A 23 9.00 9.24 15.29
CA ILE A 23 7.54 9.14 15.47
C ILE A 23 6.87 9.49 14.14
N PHE A 24 5.96 8.64 13.68
CA PHE A 24 5.20 8.84 12.45
C PHE A 24 3.70 8.73 12.76
N ILE A 25 2.92 9.67 12.25
CA ILE A 25 1.45 9.68 12.40
C ILE A 25 0.83 9.52 11.02
N GLY A 26 0.06 8.46 10.83
CA GLY A 26 -0.77 8.26 9.65
C GLY A 26 -2.13 8.94 9.83
N LEU A 27 -2.46 9.90 8.96
CA LEU A 27 -3.75 10.58 8.94
C LEU A 27 -4.53 10.19 7.70
N GLN A 28 -5.79 9.78 7.87
CA GLN A 28 -6.74 9.64 6.76
C GLN A 28 -7.65 10.87 6.79
N LEU A 29 -7.47 11.80 5.84
CA LEU A 29 -8.12 13.11 5.90
C LEU A 29 -9.57 13.11 5.38
N SER A 30 -10.01 12.06 4.70
CA SER A 30 -11.37 11.93 4.17
C SER A 30 -12.20 10.95 5.02
N GLY A 31 -13.42 11.33 5.41
CA GLY A 31 -14.38 10.49 6.13
C GLY A 31 -15.03 11.17 7.34
N ALA A 32 -16.25 10.78 7.69
CA ALA A 32 -16.99 11.35 8.81
C ALA A 32 -16.23 11.17 10.14
N GLY A 33 -16.11 12.23 10.93
CA GLY A 33 -15.46 12.22 12.25
C GLY A 33 -13.93 12.30 12.21
N ARG A 34 -13.30 12.50 11.05
CA ARG A 34 -11.85 12.64 10.94
C ARG A 34 -11.46 14.11 10.94
N GLN A 35 -10.67 14.51 11.93
CA GLN A 35 -10.15 15.86 12.06
C GLN A 35 -8.63 15.87 11.80
N PRO A 36 -8.09 16.98 11.27
CA PRO A 36 -6.65 17.16 11.20
C PRO A 36 -6.02 17.15 12.61
N LEU A 37 -4.71 16.96 12.67
CA LEU A 37 -3.98 17.14 13.92
C LEU A 37 -4.17 18.58 14.45
N PRO A 38 -4.32 18.77 15.77
CA PRO A 38 -4.26 20.10 16.38
C PRO A 38 -3.00 20.86 15.98
N ASP A 39 -3.09 22.18 15.83
CA ASP A 39 -2.01 23.00 15.27
C ASP A 39 -0.70 22.91 16.07
N ASN A 40 -0.77 22.77 17.39
CA ASN A 40 0.40 22.61 18.25
C ASN A 40 1.15 21.30 18.00
N LEU A 41 0.44 20.24 17.60
CA LEU A 41 1.04 18.97 17.23
C LEU A 41 1.50 18.99 15.78
N SER A 42 0.70 19.54 14.86
CA SER A 42 1.03 19.56 13.44
C SER A 42 2.35 20.28 13.17
N GLN A 43 2.67 21.34 13.94
CA GLN A 43 3.94 22.06 13.86
C GLN A 43 5.18 21.22 14.22
N LEU A 44 5.02 20.13 15.00
CA LEU A 44 6.12 19.24 15.38
C LEU A 44 6.44 18.21 14.29
N PHE A 45 5.60 18.08 13.25
CA PHE A 45 5.76 17.09 12.20
C PHE A 45 5.95 17.74 10.83
N ARG A 46 6.72 17.08 9.97
CA ARG A 46 6.75 17.40 8.55
C ARG A 46 5.60 16.65 7.85
N GLY A 47 4.65 17.40 7.28
CA GLY A 47 3.55 16.83 6.52
C GLY A 47 4.02 16.14 5.23
N ILE A 48 3.49 14.96 4.96
CA ILE A 48 3.70 14.21 3.71
C ILE A 48 2.33 13.79 3.19
N ALA A 49 1.99 14.21 1.97
CA ALA A 49 0.75 13.80 1.31
C ALA A 49 0.97 12.51 0.53
N MET A 50 0.21 11.46 0.86
CA MET A 50 0.17 10.19 0.14
C MET A 50 -1.15 10.09 -0.64
N ALA A 51 -1.18 10.66 -1.85
CA ALA A 51 -2.44 10.84 -2.60
C ALA A 51 -2.94 9.54 -3.28
N ARG A 52 -2.11 8.89 -4.11
CA ARG A 52 -2.49 7.66 -4.80
C ARG A 52 -1.27 6.75 -4.96
N PRO A 53 -1.35 5.48 -4.54
CA PRO A 53 -0.29 4.50 -4.81
C PRO A 53 -0.25 4.13 -6.30
N ASP A 54 0.95 3.91 -6.83
CA ASP A 54 1.14 3.42 -8.19
C ASP A 54 0.81 1.92 -8.28
N ARG A 55 -0.41 1.62 -8.74
CA ARG A 55 -0.91 0.24 -8.89
C ARG A 55 -0.08 -0.56 -9.88
N GLN A 56 0.27 0.01 -11.02
CA GLN A 56 1.07 -0.68 -12.04
C GLN A 56 2.44 -1.10 -11.49
N LEU A 57 3.13 -0.22 -10.77
CA LEU A 57 4.41 -0.52 -10.15
C LEU A 57 4.28 -1.62 -9.09
N ILE A 58 3.28 -1.52 -8.21
CA ILE A 58 3.02 -2.53 -7.17
C ILE A 58 2.78 -3.91 -7.79
N VAL A 59 1.93 -3.98 -8.83
CA VAL A 59 1.63 -5.22 -9.55
C VAL A 59 2.89 -5.78 -10.20
N LYS A 60 3.66 -4.94 -10.91
CA LYS A 60 4.91 -5.34 -11.56
C LYS A 60 5.89 -5.96 -10.57
N VAL A 61 6.15 -5.30 -9.44
CA VAL A 61 7.10 -5.79 -8.43
C VAL A 61 6.61 -7.11 -7.83
N LYS A 62 5.31 -7.22 -7.50
CA LYS A 62 4.74 -8.46 -6.96
C LYS A 62 4.83 -9.62 -7.95
N LEU A 63 4.46 -9.42 -9.20
CA LEU A 63 4.54 -10.46 -10.24
C LEU A 63 5.99 -10.90 -10.47
N ALA A 64 6.94 -9.96 -10.52
CA ALA A 64 8.36 -10.28 -10.63
C ALA A 64 8.83 -11.13 -9.43
N ALA A 65 8.43 -10.78 -8.21
CA ALA A 65 8.73 -11.56 -7.01
C ALA A 65 8.10 -12.97 -7.00
N TYR A 66 7.05 -13.20 -7.79
CA TYR A 66 6.39 -14.50 -7.92
C TYR A 66 6.94 -15.35 -9.07
N GLY A 67 7.94 -14.86 -9.82
CA GLY A 67 8.57 -15.60 -10.91
C GLY A 67 7.85 -15.47 -12.26
N TYR A 68 7.10 -14.39 -12.47
CA TYR A 68 6.60 -13.99 -13.79
C TYR A 68 7.69 -13.22 -14.54
N ARG A 69 8.02 -13.66 -15.75
CA ARG A 69 9.01 -13.02 -16.63
C ARG A 69 8.41 -11.84 -17.39
N GLN A 70 7.12 -11.89 -17.71
CA GLN A 70 6.38 -10.83 -18.41
C GLN A 70 5.71 -9.84 -17.45
N ALA A 71 6.22 -9.72 -16.21
CA ALA A 71 5.62 -8.91 -15.15
C ALA A 71 5.32 -7.45 -15.57
N THR A 72 6.19 -6.82 -16.36
CA THR A 72 5.98 -5.45 -16.85
C THR A 72 4.79 -5.36 -17.81
N LEU A 73 4.64 -6.32 -18.72
CA LEU A 73 3.53 -6.35 -19.68
C LEU A 73 2.21 -6.65 -18.96
N LEU A 74 2.22 -7.67 -18.10
CA LEU A 74 1.04 -8.09 -17.33
C LEU A 74 0.56 -6.99 -16.39
N ALA A 75 1.47 -6.27 -15.74
CA ALA A 75 1.12 -5.14 -14.88
C ALA A 75 0.42 -4.02 -15.63
N ARG A 76 0.87 -3.69 -16.85
CA ARG A 76 0.21 -2.70 -17.71
C ARG A 76 -1.20 -3.14 -18.10
N LYS A 77 -1.36 -4.40 -18.51
CA LYS A 77 -2.66 -4.97 -18.88
C LYS A 77 -3.63 -4.97 -17.70
N LEU A 78 -3.16 -5.38 -16.52
CA LEU A 78 -3.97 -5.43 -15.32
C LEU A 78 -4.38 -4.02 -14.84
N ASP A 79 -3.43 -3.08 -14.84
CA ASP A 79 -3.73 -1.70 -14.44
C ASP A 79 -4.75 -1.03 -15.38
N ALA A 80 -4.61 -1.24 -16.69
CA ALA A 80 -5.59 -0.79 -17.67
C ALA A 80 -6.97 -1.44 -17.46
N LEU A 81 -7.02 -2.75 -17.22
CA LEU A 81 -8.27 -3.47 -16.95
C LEU A 81 -9.00 -2.90 -15.73
N TYR A 82 -8.31 -2.73 -14.61
CA TYR A 82 -8.91 -2.18 -13.40
C TYR A 82 -9.32 -0.72 -13.58
N SER A 83 -8.53 0.09 -14.30
CA SER A 83 -8.89 1.50 -14.59
C SER A 83 -10.14 1.61 -15.46
N LEU A 84 -10.29 0.72 -16.44
CA LEU A 84 -11.49 0.64 -17.27
C LEU A 84 -12.69 0.14 -16.48
N ALA A 85 -12.51 -0.86 -15.60
CA ALA A 85 -13.58 -1.35 -14.74
C ALA A 85 -14.06 -0.26 -13.75
N GLU A 86 -13.14 0.47 -13.13
CA GLU A 86 -13.46 1.63 -12.28
C GLU A 86 -14.28 2.69 -13.02
N ALA A 87 -14.04 2.90 -14.32
CA ALA A 87 -14.76 3.87 -15.13
C ALA A 87 -16.10 3.34 -15.70
N ALA A 88 -16.22 2.02 -15.87
CA ALA A 88 -17.37 1.39 -16.53
C ALA A 88 -18.48 0.97 -15.55
N PHE A 89 -18.16 0.77 -14.27
CA PHE A 89 -19.12 0.34 -13.25
C PHE A 89 -19.41 1.49 -12.27
N ASP A 90 -20.68 1.62 -11.88
CA ASP A 90 -21.09 2.60 -10.87
C ASP A 90 -20.42 2.33 -9.52
N GLU A 91 -20.19 3.41 -8.75
CA GLU A 91 -19.63 3.41 -7.38
C GLU A 91 -20.56 2.79 -6.32
N SER A 92 -21.42 1.85 -6.71
CA SER A 92 -22.15 1.02 -5.74
C SER A 92 -21.15 0.17 -4.95
N ASN A 93 -21.39 0.02 -3.64
CA ASN A 93 -20.55 -0.76 -2.70
C ASN A 93 -20.43 -2.27 -3.03
N ARG A 94 -20.88 -2.69 -4.22
CA ARG A 94 -20.84 -4.06 -4.71
C ARG A 94 -19.53 -4.39 -5.45
N TYR A 95 -18.80 -3.38 -5.92
CA TYR A 95 -17.54 -3.57 -6.64
C TYR A 95 -16.37 -2.91 -5.88
N ASP A 96 -15.29 -3.67 -5.68
CA ASP A 96 -14.04 -3.18 -5.08
C ASP A 96 -12.90 -3.40 -6.07
N PHE A 97 -12.46 -2.31 -6.70
CA PHE A 97 -11.30 -2.25 -7.60
C PHE A 97 -10.04 -1.73 -6.93
N GLY A 98 -10.08 -1.53 -5.60
CA GLY A 98 -8.97 -1.03 -4.81
C GLY A 98 -7.81 -2.03 -4.68
N LEU A 99 -6.70 -1.56 -4.11
CA LEU A 99 -5.48 -2.38 -3.94
C LEU A 99 -5.67 -3.64 -3.08
N ARG A 100 -6.73 -3.68 -2.26
CA ARG A 100 -7.07 -4.87 -1.48
C ARG A 100 -7.50 -6.01 -2.40
N ASN A 101 -8.41 -5.74 -3.33
CA ASN A 101 -8.83 -6.70 -4.34
C ASN A 101 -7.66 -7.12 -5.23
N VAL A 102 -6.86 -6.16 -5.72
CA VAL A 102 -5.65 -6.44 -6.52
C VAL A 102 -4.69 -7.37 -5.78
N SER A 103 -4.49 -7.15 -4.47
CA SER A 103 -3.61 -8.02 -3.67
C SER A 103 -4.14 -9.45 -3.52
N ALA A 104 -5.46 -9.64 -3.51
CA ALA A 104 -6.07 -10.97 -3.50
C ALA A 104 -5.85 -11.69 -4.84
N VAL A 105 -6.12 -11.03 -5.96
CA VAL A 105 -5.86 -11.59 -7.31
C VAL A 105 -4.40 -11.99 -7.48
N LEU A 106 -3.46 -11.12 -7.08
CA LEU A 106 -2.04 -11.42 -7.14
C LEU A 106 -1.62 -12.60 -6.25
N SER A 107 -2.30 -12.80 -5.12
CA SER A 107 -2.05 -13.95 -4.24
C SER A 107 -2.48 -15.26 -4.91
N THR A 108 -3.60 -15.24 -5.65
CA THR A 108 -4.07 -16.36 -6.46
C THR A 108 -3.14 -16.61 -7.66
N ALA A 109 -2.68 -15.54 -8.33
CA ALA A 109 -1.70 -15.62 -9.41
C ALA A 109 -0.40 -16.31 -8.95
N ARG A 110 0.10 -15.96 -7.76
CA ARG A 110 1.25 -16.64 -7.15
C ARG A 110 1.02 -18.16 -6.99
N ALA A 111 -0.16 -18.55 -6.51
CA ALA A 111 -0.49 -19.97 -6.35
C ALA A 111 -0.59 -20.66 -7.72
N ALA A 112 -1.26 -20.05 -8.69
CA ALA A 112 -1.39 -20.56 -10.04
C ALA A 112 -0.02 -20.78 -10.70
N ARG A 113 0.92 -19.85 -10.51
CA ARG A 113 2.29 -19.95 -11.07
C ARG A 113 3.05 -21.17 -10.56
N ARG A 114 2.79 -21.56 -9.30
CA ARG A 114 3.39 -22.77 -8.70
C ARG A 114 2.73 -24.05 -9.20
N THR A 115 1.41 -24.04 -9.40
CA THR A 115 0.67 -25.20 -9.89
C THR A 115 0.93 -25.48 -11.37
N TRP A 116 1.04 -24.44 -12.20
CA TRP A 116 1.22 -24.56 -13.65
C TRP A 116 2.48 -23.80 -14.12
N PRO A 117 3.69 -24.31 -13.86
CA PRO A 117 4.94 -23.60 -14.14
C PRO A 117 5.27 -23.45 -15.63
N HIS A 118 4.68 -24.28 -16.49
CA HIS A 118 4.93 -24.27 -17.93
C HIS A 118 3.81 -23.59 -18.74
N MET A 119 2.73 -23.16 -18.08
CA MET A 119 1.65 -22.46 -18.76
C MET A 119 2.08 -21.03 -19.10
N GLU A 120 1.59 -20.53 -20.24
CA GLU A 120 1.79 -19.15 -20.64
C GLU A 120 1.27 -18.17 -19.58
N GLU A 121 2.09 -17.17 -19.26
CA GLU A 121 1.85 -16.29 -18.12
C GLU A 121 0.59 -15.43 -18.28
N GLU A 122 0.27 -15.05 -19.52
CA GLU A 122 -0.97 -14.32 -19.85
C GLU A 122 -2.20 -15.20 -19.63
N ALA A 123 -2.18 -16.45 -20.09
CA ALA A 123 -3.28 -17.39 -19.88
C ALA A 123 -3.46 -17.71 -18.38
N LEU A 124 -2.36 -17.84 -17.66
CA LEU A 124 -2.35 -18.03 -16.21
C LEU A 124 -2.99 -16.83 -15.49
N MET A 125 -2.69 -15.61 -15.92
CA MET A 125 -3.27 -14.39 -15.36
C MET A 125 -4.78 -14.30 -15.65
N MET A 126 -5.21 -14.63 -16.87
CA MET A 126 -6.64 -14.67 -17.24
C MET A 126 -7.43 -15.68 -16.42
N ARG A 127 -6.81 -16.79 -15.99
CA ARG A 127 -7.44 -17.78 -15.09
C ARG A 127 -7.60 -17.28 -13.66
N THR A 128 -6.84 -16.26 -13.25
CA THR A 128 -6.81 -15.76 -11.88
C THR A 128 -7.74 -14.57 -11.65
N LEU A 129 -8.21 -13.96 -12.73
CA LEU A 129 -9.19 -12.87 -12.78
C LEU A 129 -10.61 -13.44 -12.78
#